data_AF-A0A7C6B348-F1
#
_entry.id   AF-A0A7C6B348-F1
#
_cell.length_a   1.000
_cell.length_b   1.000
_cell.length_c   1.000
_cell.angle_alpha   90.00
_cell.angle_beta   90.00
_cell.angle_gamma   90.00
#
_symmetry.space_group_name_H-M   'P 1'
#
loop_
_entity.id
_entity.type
_entity.pdbx_description
1 polymer ?
#
loop_
_entity_poly.entity_id
_entity_poly.type
_entity_poly.pdbx_seq_one_letter_code
_entity_poly.pdbx_strand_id
1 'polypeptide(L)'
;LLNGPRYDVMVLGGARPWEEFPHTVRQALRRRVEQGMGLVLLGVDARQAGDWAELAPLEPLERGRRAQRWVAAVPHFITRHVPLEAFPYDEMRHTRSRATGEVLIRSDAGDPILAVRTVGKGRVVAAAWQERGLIPLIDNQWRARATWRYWEYMYSLLARAVVWAAQKEPGVQLDSVTVDDPARPARVRIAAGAPAAFELKVRDEYSTVEQESAAREAQTRAEIALPPAPRGELHFVDVIARDPATGKVLDWGTVTYRSPLPAQITQIRFAKQQYRRGEAVSGEFSLAGAPGADWRLEAGLYDNYGRLLARREQPLQAGERTATFSFPSEDVLTRLAWVEARLLEHGRERQRTRRDVFILQPRKWEDFDVVMYLFGPDPAPGLWPTIEKRLRQMQVTTLSSYPLELSKHANFGVQAQTRISGQESPDGEARKPYLEQKRRWVETRDKKYLARLYCLSDPAYRKRQEQEIQKLVTPWVPFSPMSYYIYEEPSLTCYTDAMDLCFSTHCMARMREWLRKEYGSLEALNRQWGRRFTRWEEVVPDTTEEAQKRGNYSSWADHRTFMEETYAENYAYVRDLLHRHDPDGLVLLSGTQESAPHNGCDYS
;
A
#
# COMPACT_ATOMS: atom_id res chain seq x y z
N LEU A 1 31.42 -6.95 -4.86
CA LEU A 1 31.62 -8.27 -4.24
C LEU A 1 33.01 -8.85 -4.53
N LEU A 2 33.38 -9.12 -5.78
CA LEU A 2 34.70 -9.67 -6.12
C LEU A 2 35.86 -8.72 -5.75
N ASN A 3 35.72 -7.44 -6.11
CA ASN A 3 36.74 -6.40 -5.87
C ASN A 3 36.33 -5.39 -4.79
N GLY A 4 35.29 -5.70 -4.01
CA GLY A 4 34.80 -4.82 -2.94
C GLY A 4 35.63 -4.99 -1.66
N PRO A 5 35.56 -4.02 -0.72
CA PRO A 5 36.26 -4.09 0.56
C PRO A 5 35.90 -5.36 1.34
N ARG A 6 36.73 -5.67 2.35
CA ARG A 6 36.41 -6.73 3.31
C ARG A 6 35.35 -6.20 4.27
N TYR A 7 34.34 -7.01 4.52
CA TYR A 7 33.25 -6.74 5.47
C TYR A 7 33.27 -7.85 6.53
N ASP A 8 32.89 -7.53 7.76
CA ASP A 8 32.72 -8.55 8.80
C ASP A 8 31.51 -9.44 8.49
N VAL A 9 30.43 -8.85 7.95
CA VAL A 9 29.19 -9.53 7.63
C VAL A 9 28.63 -9.01 6.32
N MET A 10 28.09 -9.92 5.51
CA MET A 10 27.22 -9.57 4.39
C MET A 10 25.78 -9.97 4.72
N VAL A 11 24.83 -9.04 4.53
CA VAL A 11 23.40 -9.30 4.60
C VAL A 11 22.85 -9.36 3.17
N LEU A 12 22.24 -10.48 2.81
CA LEU A 12 21.72 -10.73 1.47
C LEU A 12 20.20 -10.95 1.54
N GLY A 13 19.43 -10.07 0.92
CA GLY A 13 18.00 -10.22 0.72
C GLY A 13 17.67 -11.14 -0.46
N GLY A 14 16.52 -11.80 -0.41
CA GLY A 14 15.96 -12.74 -1.38
C GLY A 14 15.26 -12.10 -2.58
N ALA A 15 15.67 -10.88 -2.95
CA ALA A 15 15.20 -10.18 -4.14
C ALA A 15 15.50 -10.92 -5.46
N ARG A 16 16.50 -11.82 -5.46
CA ARG A 16 16.81 -12.71 -6.58
C ARG A 16 17.10 -14.13 -6.08
N PRO A 17 16.68 -15.18 -6.82
CA PRO A 17 17.10 -16.55 -6.56
C PRO A 17 18.62 -16.71 -6.59
N TRP A 18 19.14 -17.60 -5.74
CA TRP A 18 20.57 -17.87 -5.59
C TRP A 18 21.24 -18.24 -6.91
N GLU A 19 20.58 -18.99 -7.79
CA GLU A 19 21.15 -19.45 -9.05
C GLU A 19 21.37 -18.32 -10.07
N GLU A 20 20.69 -17.18 -9.91
CA GLU A 20 20.86 -16.03 -10.78
C GLU A 20 22.17 -15.28 -10.51
N PHE A 21 22.81 -15.52 -9.35
CA PHE A 21 24.17 -15.01 -9.12
C PHE A 21 25.18 -15.80 -9.97
N PRO A 22 26.07 -15.11 -10.70
CA PRO A 22 27.12 -15.78 -11.47
C PRO A 22 27.91 -16.75 -10.60
N HIS A 23 28.25 -17.92 -11.14
CA HIS A 23 28.97 -18.97 -10.41
C HIS A 23 30.26 -18.45 -9.74
N THR A 24 31.00 -17.57 -10.41
CA THR A 24 32.21 -16.93 -9.85
C THR A 24 31.92 -16.07 -8.61
N VAL A 25 30.75 -15.41 -8.56
CA VAL A 25 30.30 -14.62 -7.40
C VAL A 25 29.91 -15.55 -6.26
N ARG A 26 29.14 -16.61 -6.52
CA ARG A 26 28.75 -17.61 -5.51
C ARG A 26 29.97 -18.28 -4.87
N GLN A 27 30.94 -18.69 -5.70
CA GLN A 27 32.21 -19.25 -5.22
C GLN A 27 33.02 -18.25 -4.39
N ALA A 28 33.09 -16.99 -4.81
CA ALA A 28 33.80 -15.96 -4.04
C ALA A 28 33.13 -15.67 -2.70
N LEU A 29 31.79 -15.67 -2.65
CA LEU A 29 31.03 -15.55 -1.42
C LEU A 29 31.35 -16.69 -0.46
N ARG A 30 31.25 -17.94 -0.94
CA ARG A 30 31.60 -19.13 -0.16
C ARG A 30 33.02 -19.03 0.42
N ARG A 31 34.03 -18.72 -0.41
CA ARG A 31 35.43 -18.58 0.06
C ARG A 31 35.58 -17.50 1.12
N ARG A 32 34.90 -16.36 0.99
CA ARG A 32 34.94 -15.28 1.99
C ARG A 32 34.32 -15.73 3.31
N VAL A 33 33.22 -16.47 3.26
CA VAL A 33 32.61 -17.07 4.47
C VAL A 33 33.55 -18.09 5.10
N GLU A 34 34.11 -19.01 4.33
CA GLU A 34 35.08 -20.00 4.82
C GLU A 34 36.31 -19.34 5.49
N GLN A 35 36.68 -18.14 5.05
CA GLN A 35 37.77 -17.34 5.61
C GLN A 35 37.40 -16.54 6.87
N GLY A 36 36.12 -16.44 7.23
CA GLY A 36 35.66 -15.80 8.48
C GLY A 36 34.58 -14.74 8.32
N MET A 37 34.17 -14.40 7.10
CA MET A 37 33.07 -13.45 6.89
C MET A 37 31.74 -14.05 7.37
N GLY A 38 30.97 -13.31 8.15
CA GLY A 38 29.60 -13.66 8.49
C GLY A 38 28.66 -13.48 7.29
N LEU A 39 27.62 -14.31 7.21
CA LEU A 39 26.61 -14.24 6.17
C LEU A 39 25.21 -14.33 6.77
N VAL A 40 24.36 -13.36 6.46
CA VAL A 40 22.95 -13.36 6.85
C VAL A 40 22.10 -13.42 5.58
N LEU A 41 21.36 -14.51 5.41
CA LEU A 41 20.48 -14.77 4.27
C LEU A 41 19.04 -14.52 4.70
N LEU A 42 18.36 -13.59 4.03
CA LEU A 42 16.98 -13.18 4.35
C LEU A 42 16.05 -13.59 3.21
N GLY A 43 15.27 -14.67 3.40
CA GLY A 43 14.25 -15.11 2.46
C GLY A 43 14.75 -15.48 1.06
N VAL A 44 16.06 -15.75 0.92
CA VAL A 44 16.70 -16.07 -0.36
C VAL A 44 16.14 -17.37 -0.94
N ASP A 45 15.69 -17.30 -2.19
CA ASP A 45 15.22 -18.47 -2.94
C ASP A 45 16.40 -19.30 -3.44
N ALA A 46 16.23 -20.61 -3.51
CA ALA A 46 17.18 -21.52 -4.12
C ALA A 46 16.41 -22.68 -4.73
N ARG A 47 16.31 -22.69 -6.06
CA ARG A 47 15.57 -23.69 -6.84
C ARG A 47 16.34 -25.01 -6.97
N GLN A 48 17.66 -24.99 -6.77
CA GLN A 48 18.51 -26.18 -6.85
C GLN A 48 19.43 -26.27 -5.62
N ALA A 49 19.51 -27.46 -5.02
CA ALA A 49 20.27 -27.68 -3.80
C ALA A 49 21.79 -27.39 -3.96
N GLY A 50 22.37 -27.62 -5.15
CA GLY A 50 23.73 -27.28 -5.60
C GLY A 50 24.77 -26.83 -4.55
N ASP A 51 25.40 -25.68 -4.80
CA ASP A 51 26.33 -25.04 -3.86
C ASP A 51 25.60 -24.30 -2.70
N TRP A 52 24.26 -24.21 -2.77
CA TRP A 52 23.42 -23.66 -1.73
C TRP A 52 23.47 -24.51 -0.45
N ALA A 53 23.32 -25.83 -0.60
CA ALA A 53 23.29 -26.79 0.51
C ALA A 53 24.59 -26.84 1.31
N GLU A 54 25.70 -26.41 0.70
CA GLU A 54 27.00 -26.31 1.36
C GLU A 54 27.13 -25.05 2.24
N LEU A 55 26.35 -24.02 1.94
CA LEU A 55 26.47 -22.69 2.54
C LEU A 55 25.31 -22.36 3.50
N ALA A 56 24.07 -22.59 3.09
CA ALA A 56 22.89 -22.16 3.82
C ALA A 56 22.41 -23.21 4.84
N PRO A 57 21.93 -22.80 6.03
CA PRO A 57 21.31 -23.69 7.00
C PRO A 57 19.81 -23.96 6.75
N LEU A 58 19.23 -23.34 5.70
CA LEU A 58 17.84 -23.54 5.28
C LEU A 58 17.77 -23.77 3.77
N GLU A 59 16.98 -24.76 3.37
CA GLU A 59 16.63 -25.08 1.98
C GLU A 59 15.16 -24.66 1.75
N PRO A 60 14.90 -23.65 0.90
CA PRO A 60 13.53 -23.22 0.61
C PRO A 60 12.78 -24.29 -0.20
N LEU A 61 11.53 -24.56 0.16
CA LEU A 61 10.67 -25.55 -0.50
C LEU A 61 9.48 -24.89 -1.20
N GLU A 62 8.80 -23.97 -0.51
CA GLU A 62 7.57 -23.34 -1.01
C GLU A 62 7.41 -21.93 -0.45
N ARG A 63 7.25 -20.94 -1.33
CA ARG A 63 7.11 -19.52 -0.96
C ARG A 63 5.65 -19.14 -0.73
N GLY A 64 5.42 -18.12 0.09
CA GLY A 64 4.15 -17.40 0.18
C GLY A 64 3.19 -17.92 1.25
N ARG A 65 3.65 -18.75 2.19
CA ARG A 65 2.82 -19.24 3.29
C ARG A 65 2.57 -18.11 4.30
N ARG A 66 1.33 -17.99 4.80
CA ARG A 66 1.03 -17.09 5.91
C ARG A 66 1.80 -17.54 7.15
N ALA A 67 2.43 -16.60 7.83
CA ALA A 67 3.17 -16.89 9.05
C ALA A 67 2.24 -17.32 10.18
N GLN A 68 2.76 -18.16 11.06
CA GLN A 68 2.18 -18.46 12.36
C GLN A 68 3.13 -17.94 13.43
N ARG A 69 2.69 -17.94 14.70
CA ARG A 69 3.52 -17.50 15.81
C ARG A 69 4.86 -18.21 15.81
N TRP A 70 5.92 -17.46 16.07
CA TRP A 70 7.28 -17.96 16.18
C TRP A 70 7.68 -18.16 17.64
N VAL A 71 8.43 -19.22 17.88
CA VAL A 71 8.95 -19.61 19.19
C VAL A 71 10.44 -19.91 19.06
N ALA A 72 11.23 -19.47 20.03
CA ALA A 72 12.63 -19.85 20.12
C ALA A 72 12.74 -21.35 20.40
N ALA A 73 13.43 -22.08 19.53
CA ALA A 73 13.58 -23.53 19.63
C ALA A 73 14.69 -23.93 20.63
N VAL A 74 15.71 -23.08 20.77
CA VAL A 74 16.83 -23.25 21.70
C VAL A 74 17.26 -21.89 22.26
N PRO A 75 17.83 -21.84 23.48
CA PRO A 75 18.47 -20.62 23.99
C PRO A 75 19.64 -20.22 23.08
N HIS A 76 19.61 -19.01 22.54
CA HIS A 76 20.67 -18.53 21.64
C HIS A 76 20.81 -17.01 21.71
N PHE A 77 22.01 -16.48 21.43
CA PHE A 77 22.28 -15.03 21.42
C PHE A 77 21.32 -14.26 20.50
N ILE A 78 20.96 -14.86 19.36
CA ILE A 78 20.10 -14.23 18.36
C ILE A 78 18.66 -14.07 18.85
N THR A 79 18.14 -15.06 19.59
CA THR A 79 16.71 -15.15 19.95
C THR A 79 16.41 -14.66 21.37
N ARG A 80 17.43 -14.56 22.23
CA ARG A 80 17.23 -14.13 23.63
C ARG A 80 16.64 -12.72 23.71
N HIS A 81 15.65 -12.57 24.59
CA HIS A 81 14.99 -11.30 24.89
C HIS A 81 14.49 -10.55 23.63
N VAL A 82 14.09 -11.30 22.60
CA VAL A 82 13.34 -10.78 21.46
C VAL A 82 11.87 -11.13 21.68
N PRO A 83 10.93 -10.16 21.69
CA PRO A 83 9.52 -10.40 21.96
C PRO A 83 8.82 -10.96 20.71
N LEU A 84 9.15 -12.20 20.33
CA LEU A 84 8.63 -12.85 19.13
C LEU A 84 7.09 -12.90 19.14
N GLU A 85 6.47 -13.06 20.31
CA GLU A 85 5.02 -13.06 20.48
C GLU A 85 4.33 -11.76 20.07
N ALA A 86 5.07 -10.65 19.98
CA ALA A 86 4.54 -9.33 19.63
C ALA A 86 4.64 -9.01 18.13
N PHE A 87 5.02 -9.97 17.28
CA PHE A 87 5.04 -9.76 15.83
C PHE A 87 3.63 -9.88 15.23
N PRO A 88 3.29 -9.08 14.19
CA PRO A 88 1.97 -9.08 13.56
C PRO A 88 1.81 -10.24 12.55
N TYR A 89 1.74 -11.47 13.05
CA TYR A 89 1.75 -12.69 12.23
C TYR A 89 0.67 -12.76 11.14
N ASP A 90 -0.50 -12.14 11.36
CA ASP A 90 -1.62 -12.14 10.41
C ASP A 90 -1.27 -11.51 9.04
N GLU A 91 -0.30 -10.59 9.03
CA GLU A 91 0.17 -9.87 7.84
C GLU A 91 1.56 -10.34 7.39
N MET A 92 2.14 -11.33 8.07
CA MET A 92 3.47 -11.85 7.77
C MET A 92 3.42 -13.09 6.89
N ARG A 93 4.51 -13.31 6.16
CA ARG A 93 4.72 -14.53 5.37
C ARG A 93 6.08 -15.14 5.59
N HIS A 94 6.14 -16.46 5.45
CA HIS A 94 7.39 -17.20 5.40
C HIS A 94 7.40 -18.22 4.26
N THR A 95 8.61 -18.61 3.92
CA THR A 95 8.93 -19.69 2.99
C THR A 95 9.00 -20.97 3.78
N ARG A 96 8.18 -21.96 3.43
CA ARG A 96 8.32 -23.30 3.98
C ARG A 96 9.69 -23.83 3.57
N SER A 97 10.47 -24.26 4.55
CA SER A 97 11.87 -24.63 4.35
C SER A 97 12.20 -25.93 5.08
N ARG A 98 13.26 -26.61 4.63
CA ARG A 98 13.92 -27.69 5.35
C ARG A 98 15.17 -27.15 6.02
N ALA A 99 15.43 -27.52 7.27
CA ALA A 99 16.66 -27.12 7.94
C ALA A 99 17.78 -28.13 7.69
N THR A 100 18.97 -27.61 7.42
CA THR A 100 20.24 -28.36 7.33
C THR A 100 21.24 -27.89 8.39
N GLY A 101 20.93 -26.82 9.12
CA GLY A 101 21.67 -26.33 10.29
C GLY A 101 20.85 -26.39 11.58
N GLU A 102 21.37 -25.75 12.63
CA GLU A 102 20.70 -25.63 13.93
C GLU A 102 19.54 -24.64 13.84
N VAL A 103 18.33 -25.09 14.14
CA VAL A 103 17.13 -24.26 14.09
C VAL A 103 16.98 -23.47 15.39
N LEU A 104 16.98 -22.14 15.30
CA LEU A 104 16.84 -21.24 16.43
C LEU A 104 15.39 -20.76 16.64
N ILE A 105 14.61 -20.64 15.56
CA ILE A 105 13.20 -20.24 15.61
C ILE A 105 12.37 -21.22 14.81
N ARG A 106 11.26 -21.67 15.38
CA ARG A 106 10.21 -22.44 14.70
C ARG A 106 8.89 -21.71 14.72
N SER A 107 8.03 -21.96 13.73
CA SER A 107 6.61 -21.61 13.84
C SER A 107 5.88 -22.59 14.75
N ASP A 108 4.66 -22.27 15.19
CA ASP A 108 3.76 -23.20 15.87
C ASP A 108 3.51 -24.50 15.06
N ALA A 109 3.42 -24.43 13.73
CA ALA A 109 3.35 -25.61 12.86
C ALA A 109 4.66 -26.41 12.75
N GLY A 110 5.73 -26.03 13.45
CA GLY A 110 7.02 -26.70 13.45
C GLY A 110 7.97 -26.31 12.29
N ASP A 111 7.56 -25.44 11.36
CA ASP A 111 8.42 -25.00 10.26
C ASP A 111 9.68 -24.28 10.80
N PRO A 112 10.88 -24.56 10.26
CA PRO A 112 12.08 -23.82 10.63
C PRO A 112 12.04 -22.41 10.02
N ILE A 113 12.15 -21.40 10.87
CA ILE A 113 12.06 -19.98 10.48
C ILE A 113 13.43 -19.31 10.46
N LEU A 114 14.26 -19.60 11.45
CA LEU A 114 15.62 -19.07 11.54
C LEU A 114 16.55 -20.22 11.90
N ALA A 115 17.61 -20.42 11.14
CA ALA A 115 18.62 -21.43 11.44
C ALA A 115 20.03 -20.88 11.21
N VAL A 116 21.00 -21.54 11.83
CA VAL A 116 22.40 -21.17 11.77
C VAL A 116 23.29 -22.36 11.44
N ARG A 117 24.47 -22.08 10.86
CA ARG A 117 25.56 -23.05 10.73
C ARG A 117 26.91 -22.36 10.63
N THR A 118 27.96 -23.12 10.89
CA THR A 118 29.35 -22.70 10.64
C THR A 118 29.81 -23.23 9.28
N VAL A 119 30.52 -22.40 8.52
CA VAL A 119 31.13 -22.75 7.23
C VAL A 119 32.58 -22.24 7.25
N GLY A 120 33.54 -23.16 7.36
CA GLY A 120 34.94 -22.80 7.63
C GLY A 120 35.07 -22.00 8.92
N LYS A 121 35.65 -20.80 8.84
CA LYS A 121 35.77 -19.86 9.97
C LYS A 121 34.57 -18.91 10.09
N GLY A 122 33.64 -18.91 9.13
CA GLY A 122 32.50 -18.00 9.10
C GLY A 122 31.24 -18.60 9.72
N ARG A 123 30.31 -17.73 10.07
CA ARG A 123 28.98 -18.09 10.60
C ARG A 123 27.89 -17.62 9.64
N VAL A 124 26.97 -18.52 9.33
CA VAL A 124 25.85 -18.28 8.42
C VAL A 124 24.55 -18.33 9.20
N VAL A 125 23.73 -17.30 9.05
CA VAL A 125 22.34 -17.23 9.52
C VAL A 125 21.46 -17.26 8.29
N ALA A 126 20.44 -18.11 8.25
CA ALA A 126 19.37 -18.01 7.26
C ALA A 126 18.01 -17.86 7.93
N ALA A 127 17.23 -16.96 7.37
CA ALA A 127 15.87 -16.70 7.75
C ALA A 127 14.92 -17.07 6.61
N ALA A 128 13.88 -17.83 6.92
CA ALA A 128 12.86 -18.27 5.99
C ALA A 128 11.73 -17.26 5.80
N TRP A 129 11.69 -16.15 6.56
CA TRP A 129 10.66 -15.14 6.33
C TRP A 129 10.82 -14.51 4.94
N GLN A 130 9.70 -14.20 4.30
CA GLN A 130 9.75 -13.25 3.18
C GLN A 130 10.10 -11.88 3.75
N GLU A 131 10.76 -11.05 2.97
CA GLU A 131 11.34 -9.80 3.44
C GLU A 131 10.92 -8.61 2.60
N ARG A 132 10.90 -7.45 3.26
CA ARG A 132 10.81 -6.15 2.62
C ARG A 132 11.91 -5.26 3.14
N GLY A 133 12.86 -4.94 2.27
CA GLY A 133 14.15 -4.41 2.73
C GLY A 133 14.92 -5.50 3.47
N LEU A 134 15.05 -5.38 4.80
CA LEU A 134 15.87 -6.30 5.63
C LEU A 134 15.08 -6.99 6.75
N ILE A 135 13.79 -6.70 6.90
CA ILE A 135 12.93 -7.26 7.96
C ILE A 135 11.85 -8.14 7.35
N PRO A 136 11.18 -9.00 8.15
CA PRO A 136 10.03 -9.76 7.69
C PRO A 136 9.01 -8.88 6.95
N LEU A 137 8.52 -9.39 5.83
CA LEU A 137 7.50 -8.79 5.00
C LEU A 137 6.22 -8.66 5.83
N ILE A 138 5.67 -7.46 5.80
CA ILE A 138 4.30 -7.19 6.18
C ILE A 138 3.55 -6.92 4.88
N ASP A 139 2.64 -7.81 4.50
CA ASP A 139 1.86 -7.74 3.25
C ASP A 139 1.27 -6.35 3.05
N ASN A 140 0.75 -5.76 4.14
CA ASN A 140 0.36 -4.38 4.18
C ASN A 140 0.63 -3.77 5.56
N GLN A 141 1.68 -2.94 5.65
CA GLN A 141 2.08 -2.29 6.90
C GLN A 141 0.98 -1.45 7.56
N TRP A 142 0.00 -1.00 6.76
CA TRP A 142 -1.13 -0.18 7.21
C TRP A 142 -2.32 -1.00 7.69
N ARG A 143 -2.38 -2.30 7.35
CA ARG A 143 -3.37 -3.25 7.88
C ARG A 143 -2.88 -4.01 9.08
N ALA A 144 -1.57 -3.94 9.38
CA ALA A 144 -1.03 -4.49 10.60
C ALA A 144 -1.84 -3.96 11.79
N ARG A 145 -2.54 -4.87 12.48
CA ARG A 145 -3.35 -4.53 13.66
C ARG A 145 -2.51 -4.05 14.83
N ALA A 146 -1.20 -4.31 14.80
CA ALA A 146 -0.27 -3.87 15.80
C ALA A 146 -0.13 -2.34 15.77
N THR A 147 -0.47 -1.70 16.88
CA THR A 147 -0.36 -0.25 17.10
C THR A 147 1.02 0.20 17.55
N TRP A 148 1.88 -0.75 17.94
CA TRP A 148 3.25 -0.52 18.36
C TRP A 148 4.24 -0.63 17.19
N ARG A 149 5.45 -0.13 17.40
CA ARG A 149 6.56 -0.18 16.43
C ARG A 149 7.19 -1.58 16.38
N TYR A 150 6.42 -2.58 15.98
CA TYR A 150 6.84 -3.98 15.92
C TYR A 150 8.13 -4.19 15.08
N TRP A 151 8.39 -3.34 14.10
CA TRP A 151 9.59 -3.40 13.26
C TRP A 151 10.88 -3.15 14.03
N GLU A 152 10.86 -2.41 15.15
CA GLU A 152 12.03 -2.22 16.02
C GLU A 152 12.52 -3.57 16.57
N TYR A 153 11.58 -4.45 16.93
CA TYR A 153 11.87 -5.79 17.43
C TYR A 153 12.32 -6.76 16.34
N MET A 154 11.83 -6.57 15.10
CA MET A 154 12.34 -7.28 13.93
C MET A 154 13.78 -6.86 13.58
N TYR A 155 14.08 -5.56 13.66
CA TYR A 155 15.44 -5.05 13.51
C TYR A 155 16.34 -5.50 14.66
N SER A 156 15.83 -5.61 15.88
CA SER A 156 16.55 -6.19 17.01
C SER A 156 16.99 -7.62 16.71
N LEU A 157 16.07 -8.48 16.21
CA LEU A 157 16.39 -9.84 15.78
C LEU A 157 17.48 -9.87 14.70
N LEU A 158 17.35 -9.01 13.67
CA LEU A 158 18.35 -8.89 12.60
C LEU A 158 19.71 -8.40 13.13
N ALA A 159 19.73 -7.38 13.98
CA ALA A 159 20.95 -6.81 14.54
C ALA A 159 21.71 -7.86 15.36
N ARG A 160 20.98 -8.68 16.15
CA ARG A 160 21.58 -9.81 16.87
C ARG A 160 22.14 -10.86 15.91
N ALA A 161 21.43 -11.19 14.82
CA ALA A 161 21.93 -12.09 13.79
C ALA A 161 23.24 -11.58 13.15
N VAL A 162 23.32 -10.28 12.87
CA VAL A 162 24.54 -9.65 12.35
C VAL A 162 25.69 -9.71 13.36
N VAL A 163 25.46 -9.36 14.62
CA VAL A 163 26.50 -9.42 15.66
C VAL A 163 27.04 -10.84 15.84
N TRP A 164 26.15 -11.83 15.87
CA TRP A 164 26.53 -13.24 16.00
C TRP A 164 27.29 -13.75 14.77
N ALA A 165 26.83 -13.40 13.56
CA ALA A 165 27.50 -13.77 12.32
C ALA A 165 28.91 -13.13 12.22
N ALA A 166 29.08 -11.92 12.78
CA ALA A 166 30.35 -11.22 12.84
C ALA A 166 31.35 -11.82 13.84
N GLN A 167 30.90 -12.73 14.73
CA GLN A 167 31.69 -13.24 15.86
C GLN A 167 32.11 -12.10 16.82
N LYS A 168 31.23 -11.12 17.00
CA LYS A 168 31.45 -9.92 17.82
C LYS A 168 30.47 -9.83 18.98
N GLU A 169 29.96 -10.97 19.44
CA GLU A 169 29.14 -11.00 20.64
C GLU A 169 29.95 -10.45 21.83
N PRO A 170 29.34 -9.57 22.63
CA PRO A 170 29.96 -9.05 23.85
C PRO A 170 30.13 -10.16 24.89
N GLY A 171 31.19 -10.06 25.70
CA GLY A 171 31.45 -11.02 26.78
C GLY A 171 30.50 -10.89 27.97
N VAL A 172 29.81 -9.76 28.11
CA VAL A 172 28.76 -9.55 29.10
C VAL A 172 27.41 -9.68 28.41
N GLN A 173 26.47 -10.39 29.05
CA GLN A 173 25.14 -10.63 28.51
C GLN A 173 24.06 -10.46 29.58
N LEU A 174 22.84 -10.17 29.14
CA LEU A 174 21.64 -10.28 29.95
C LEU A 174 21.25 -11.76 30.06
N ASP A 175 21.42 -12.34 31.24
CA ASP A 175 21.04 -13.73 31.52
C ASP A 175 19.52 -13.86 31.64
N SER A 176 18.85 -12.86 32.23
CA SER A 176 17.39 -12.84 32.34
C SER A 176 16.82 -11.42 32.40
N VAL A 177 15.68 -11.21 31.71
CA VAL A 177 14.82 -10.04 31.87
C VAL A 177 13.40 -10.57 32.06
N THR A 178 12.88 -10.48 33.28
CA THR A 178 11.60 -11.11 33.64
C THR A 178 10.74 -10.17 34.46
N VAL A 179 9.44 -10.18 34.20
CA VAL A 179 8.44 -9.52 35.04
C VAL A 179 8.12 -10.43 36.23
N ASP A 180 7.93 -9.85 37.40
CA ASP A 180 7.82 -10.57 38.68
C ASP A 180 6.56 -11.45 38.81
N ASP A 181 5.37 -10.89 38.57
CA ASP A 181 4.08 -11.58 38.57
C ASP A 181 3.35 -11.27 37.26
N PRO A 182 3.15 -12.25 36.35
CA PRO A 182 2.41 -12.05 35.12
C PRO A 182 0.95 -11.62 35.31
N ALA A 183 0.31 -11.95 36.43
CA ALA A 183 -1.08 -11.57 36.72
C ALA A 183 -1.19 -10.15 37.29
N ARG A 184 -0.17 -9.69 38.02
CA ARG A 184 -0.08 -8.34 38.59
C ARG A 184 1.35 -7.78 38.50
N PRO A 185 1.81 -7.42 37.29
CA PRO A 185 3.15 -6.91 37.07
C PRO A 185 3.44 -5.67 37.92
N ALA A 186 4.47 -5.74 38.77
CA ALA A 186 4.89 -4.61 39.59
C ALA A 186 6.36 -4.25 39.37
N ARG A 187 7.20 -5.22 39.01
CA ARG A 187 8.63 -5.03 38.84
C ARG A 187 9.18 -5.85 37.69
N VAL A 188 10.25 -5.34 37.10
CA VAL A 188 11.11 -6.08 36.19
C VAL A 188 12.43 -6.42 36.89
N ARG A 189 12.78 -7.69 36.84
CA ARG A 189 14.02 -8.25 37.37
C ARG A 189 14.98 -8.50 36.22
N ILE A 190 16.18 -7.97 36.38
CA ILE A 190 17.26 -8.05 35.41
C ILE A 190 18.42 -8.79 36.07
N ALA A 191 19.00 -9.74 35.35
CA ALA A 191 20.26 -10.39 35.71
C ALA A 191 21.23 -10.38 34.53
N ALA A 192 22.51 -10.14 34.81
CA ALA A 192 23.57 -10.13 33.82
C ALA A 192 24.78 -10.93 34.31
N GLY A 193 25.53 -11.51 33.36
CA GLY A 193 26.68 -12.36 33.65
C GLY A 193 27.90 -11.62 34.22
N ALA A 194 27.88 -10.28 34.18
CA ALA A 194 28.89 -9.41 34.76
C ALA A 194 28.28 -8.03 35.13
N PRO A 195 28.95 -7.25 36.01
CA PRO A 195 28.47 -5.94 36.41
C PRO A 195 28.25 -4.99 35.21
N ALA A 196 27.06 -4.40 35.13
CA ALA A 196 26.68 -3.44 34.10
C ALA A 196 25.77 -2.35 34.70
N ALA A 197 25.69 -1.21 34.02
CA ALA A 197 24.62 -0.24 34.23
C ALA A 197 23.41 -0.62 33.37
N PHE A 198 22.19 -0.45 33.88
CA PHE A 198 20.96 -0.79 33.16
C PHE A 198 20.15 0.47 32.85
N GLU A 199 19.77 0.64 31.59
CA GLU A 199 18.76 1.60 31.15
C GLU A 199 17.48 0.86 30.81
N LEU A 200 16.36 1.42 31.24
CA LEU A 200 15.04 0.82 31.09
C LEU A 200 14.05 1.81 30.52
N LYS A 201 13.25 1.34 29.57
CA LYS A 201 12.17 2.11 28.95
C LYS A 201 10.91 1.25 28.87
N VAL A 202 9.88 1.65 29.61
CA VAL A 202 8.55 1.04 29.53
C VAL A 202 7.72 1.80 28.50
N ARG A 203 7.08 1.06 27.59
CA ARG A 203 6.24 1.60 26.53
C ARG A 203 4.89 0.90 26.52
N ASP A 204 3.86 1.67 26.18
CA ASP A 204 2.53 1.14 25.92
C ASP A 204 2.42 0.49 24.53
N GLU A 205 1.24 -0.06 24.24
CA GLU A 205 0.88 -0.68 22.95
C GLU A 205 0.88 0.30 21.76
N TYR A 206 1.11 1.60 21.98
CA TYR A 206 1.30 2.63 20.95
C TYR A 206 2.75 3.10 20.86
N SER A 207 3.67 2.43 21.56
CA SER A 207 5.09 2.78 21.70
C SER A 207 5.37 4.12 22.39
N THR A 208 4.37 4.69 23.08
CA THR A 208 4.53 5.87 23.93
C THR A 208 5.30 5.48 25.18
N VAL A 209 6.29 6.28 25.54
CA VAL A 209 7.07 6.03 26.77
C VAL A 209 6.21 6.33 27.99
N GLU A 210 6.07 5.34 28.87
CA GLU A 210 5.36 5.44 30.15
C GLU A 210 6.32 5.74 31.30
N GLN A 211 7.53 5.19 31.22
CA GLN A 211 8.57 5.37 32.23
C GLN A 211 9.95 5.18 31.61
N GLU A 212 10.89 6.02 32.00
CA GLU A 212 12.32 5.80 31.81
C GLU A 212 12.96 5.64 33.18
N SER A 213 13.88 4.68 33.32
CA SER A 213 14.58 4.42 34.56
C SER A 213 15.99 3.95 34.26
N ALA A 214 16.89 4.16 35.21
CA ALA A 214 18.26 3.69 35.07
C ALA A 214 18.80 3.24 36.42
N ALA A 215 19.52 2.12 36.41
CA ALA A 215 20.39 1.72 37.48
C ALA A 215 21.83 1.93 37.01
N ARG A 216 22.41 3.08 37.39
CA ARG A 216 23.70 3.56 36.87
C ARG A 216 24.91 2.88 37.51
N GLU A 217 24.74 2.31 38.69
CA GLU A 217 25.80 1.59 39.38
C GLU A 217 26.05 0.24 38.72
N ALA A 218 27.31 -0.17 38.67
CA ALA A 218 27.73 -1.44 38.10
C ALA A 218 27.23 -2.59 39.00
N GLN A 219 26.26 -3.35 38.51
CA GLN A 219 25.69 -4.46 39.27
C GLN A 219 25.30 -5.61 38.35
N THR A 220 25.24 -6.82 38.90
CA THR A 220 24.84 -8.03 38.16
C THR A 220 23.34 -8.27 38.20
N ARG A 221 22.62 -7.59 39.10
CA ARG A 221 21.18 -7.71 39.27
C ARG A 221 20.55 -6.34 39.50
N ALA A 222 19.37 -6.12 38.95
CA ALA A 222 18.57 -4.93 39.22
C ALA A 222 17.10 -5.32 39.32
N GLU A 223 16.36 -4.64 40.20
CA GLU A 223 14.91 -4.71 40.27
C GLU A 223 14.36 -3.29 40.12
N ILE A 224 13.58 -3.07 39.07
CA ILE A 224 13.06 -1.76 38.71
C ILE A 224 11.53 -1.82 38.78
N ALA A 225 10.91 -0.86 39.47
CA ALA A 225 9.47 -0.75 39.56
C ALA A 225 8.86 -0.42 38.18
N LEU A 226 7.76 -1.09 37.84
CA LEU A 226 6.95 -0.78 36.67
C LEU A 226 5.93 0.33 37.00
N PRO A 227 5.34 1.00 36.00
CA PRO A 227 4.34 2.02 36.22
C PRO A 227 3.13 1.46 37.01
N PRO A 228 2.69 2.13 38.10
CA PRO A 228 1.60 1.61 38.95
C PRO A 228 0.22 1.68 38.28
N ALA A 229 0.05 2.52 37.27
CA ALA A 229 -1.19 2.69 36.51
C ALA A 229 -0.83 2.79 35.03
N PRO A 230 -0.48 1.66 34.38
CA PRO A 230 -0.03 1.66 33.01
C PRO A 230 -1.20 1.90 32.04
N ARG A 231 -0.87 2.35 30.82
CA ARG A 231 -1.79 2.80 29.77
C ARG A 231 -1.92 1.73 28.70
N GLY A 232 -3.12 1.24 28.44
CA GLY A 232 -3.36 0.15 27.48
C GLY A 232 -3.19 -1.23 28.11
N GLU A 233 -3.37 -2.27 27.30
CA GLU A 233 -3.33 -3.65 27.77
C GLU A 233 -1.94 -4.28 27.64
N LEU A 234 -1.21 -3.97 26.56
CA LEU A 234 0.10 -4.55 26.26
C LEU A 234 1.21 -3.54 26.51
N HIS A 235 2.28 -3.97 27.19
CA HIS A 235 3.43 -3.14 27.52
C HIS A 235 4.73 -3.82 27.13
N PHE A 236 5.72 -3.00 26.78
CA PHE A 236 7.05 -3.41 26.40
C PHE A 236 8.06 -2.81 27.37
N VAL A 237 8.95 -3.64 27.89
CA VAL A 237 10.03 -3.24 28.77
C VAL A 237 11.35 -3.43 28.02
N ASP A 238 11.83 -2.36 27.42
CA ASP A 238 13.12 -2.33 26.73
C ASP A 238 14.24 -2.12 27.75
N VAL A 239 15.24 -3.00 27.76
CA VAL A 239 16.40 -2.96 28.65
C VAL A 239 17.68 -2.87 27.81
N ILE A 240 18.57 -1.95 28.19
CA ILE A 240 19.93 -1.85 27.63
C ILE A 240 20.91 -2.00 28.78
N ALA A 241 21.81 -2.98 28.68
CA ALA A 241 22.96 -3.10 29.55
C ALA A 241 24.13 -2.32 28.95
N ARG A 242 24.78 -1.47 29.75
CA ARG A 242 25.94 -0.66 29.35
C ARG A 242 27.14 -0.90 30.24
N ASP A 243 28.31 -0.74 29.63
CA ASP A 243 29.55 -0.57 30.36
C ASP A 243 29.53 0.80 31.06
N PRO A 244 29.59 0.85 32.40
CA PRO A 244 29.54 2.10 33.16
C PRO A 244 30.74 3.01 32.90
N ALA A 245 31.89 2.48 32.50
CA ALA A 245 33.11 3.24 32.24
C ALA A 245 33.12 3.84 30.83
N THR A 246 32.68 3.08 29.81
CA THR A 246 32.78 3.50 28.41
C THR A 246 31.46 3.94 27.78
N GLY A 247 30.32 3.64 28.42
CA GLY A 247 28.98 3.86 27.87
C GLY A 247 28.60 2.91 26.73
N LYS A 248 29.46 1.96 26.36
CA LYS A 248 29.21 0.99 25.30
C LYS A 248 28.05 0.08 25.66
N VAL A 249 27.20 -0.24 24.68
CA VAL A 249 26.13 -1.24 24.84
C VAL A 249 26.76 -2.62 24.95
N LEU A 250 26.49 -3.30 26.05
CA LEU A 250 26.93 -4.67 26.33
C LEU A 250 25.87 -5.69 25.92
N ASP A 251 24.59 -5.39 26.07
CA ASP A 251 23.49 -6.23 25.57
C ASP A 251 22.19 -5.43 25.61
N TRP A 252 21.13 -5.96 25.02
CA TRP A 252 19.79 -5.36 25.10
C TRP A 252 18.70 -6.42 25.15
N GLY A 253 17.46 -6.06 25.39
CA GLY A 253 16.39 -7.04 25.38
C GLY A 253 15.05 -6.39 25.65
N THR A 254 13.98 -7.05 25.21
CA THR A 254 12.63 -6.61 25.50
C THR A 254 11.83 -7.78 26.03
N VAL A 255 11.10 -7.53 27.12
CA VAL A 255 10.05 -8.42 27.63
C VAL A 255 8.71 -7.70 27.53
N THR A 256 7.64 -8.47 27.34
CA THR A 256 6.27 -7.95 27.33
C THR A 256 5.53 -8.31 28.61
N TYR A 257 4.58 -7.47 29.02
CA TYR A 257 3.59 -7.82 30.03
C TYR A 257 2.23 -7.26 29.65
N ARG A 258 1.18 -7.82 30.26
CA ARG A 258 -0.18 -7.32 30.10
C ARG A 258 -0.70 -6.74 31.40
N SER A 259 -1.54 -5.72 31.29
CA SER A 259 -2.29 -5.15 32.41
C SER A 259 -3.79 -5.17 32.09
N PRO A 260 -4.67 -5.38 33.09
CA PRO A 260 -6.10 -5.37 32.85
C PRO A 260 -6.59 -3.94 32.58
N LEU A 261 -7.57 -3.82 31.68
CA LEU A 261 -8.28 -2.58 31.43
C LEU A 261 -9.56 -2.54 32.29
N PRO A 262 -9.63 -1.68 33.33
CA PRO A 262 -10.83 -1.58 34.17
C PRO A 262 -12.04 -0.96 33.44
N ALA A 263 -11.78 -0.13 32.43
CA ALA A 263 -12.78 0.35 31.47
C ALA A 263 -12.16 0.48 30.08
N GLN A 264 -12.98 0.37 29.04
CA GLN A 264 -12.55 0.35 27.64
C GLN A 264 -13.56 1.04 26.72
N ILE A 265 -13.05 1.76 25.73
CA ILE A 265 -13.80 2.15 24.53
C ILE A 265 -13.77 0.96 23.58
N THR A 266 -14.91 0.29 23.39
CA THR A 266 -15.02 -0.89 22.51
C THR A 266 -15.23 -0.52 21.06
N GLN A 267 -15.80 0.66 20.79
CA GLN A 267 -16.09 1.11 19.44
C GLN A 267 -16.25 2.63 19.37
N ILE A 268 -15.86 3.20 18.24
CA ILE A 268 -16.24 4.56 17.81
C ILE A 268 -17.16 4.38 16.60
N ARG A 269 -18.37 4.92 16.58
CA ARG A 269 -19.29 4.87 15.43
C ARG A 269 -19.57 6.29 14.95
N PHE A 270 -19.32 6.53 13.67
CA PHE A 270 -19.69 7.79 13.03
C PHE A 270 -21.13 7.73 12.54
N ALA A 271 -21.82 8.87 12.56
CA ALA A 271 -23.16 8.99 12.00
C ALA A 271 -23.16 8.86 10.46
N LYS A 272 -22.04 9.17 9.80
CA LYS A 272 -21.82 9.05 8.35
C LYS A 272 -20.47 8.41 8.06
N GLN A 273 -20.32 7.83 6.88
CA GLN A 273 -19.04 7.26 6.42
C GLN A 273 -18.01 8.35 6.03
N GLN A 274 -18.51 9.52 5.62
CA GLN A 274 -17.72 10.68 5.24
C GLN A 274 -18.51 11.95 5.48
N TYR A 275 -17.79 13.06 5.66
CA TYR A 275 -18.36 14.39 5.93
C TYR A 275 -17.78 15.39 4.93
N ARG A 276 -18.54 16.42 4.54
CA ARG A 276 -17.93 17.55 3.81
C ARG A 276 -17.14 18.42 4.78
N ARG A 277 -16.03 19.01 4.33
CA ARG A 277 -15.32 20.01 5.14
C ARG A 277 -16.28 21.14 5.57
N GLY A 278 -16.30 21.47 6.86
CA GLY A 278 -17.25 22.41 7.48
C GLY A 278 -18.51 21.74 8.05
N GLU A 279 -18.82 20.50 7.66
CA GLU A 279 -19.86 19.69 8.28
C GLU A 279 -19.34 19.07 9.58
N ALA A 280 -20.12 19.13 10.66
CA ALA A 280 -19.69 18.58 11.95
C ALA A 280 -19.54 17.05 11.89
N VAL A 281 -18.37 16.55 12.30
CA VAL A 281 -18.08 15.11 12.43
C VAL A 281 -18.70 14.63 13.74
N SER A 282 -19.73 13.79 13.63
CA SER A 282 -20.53 13.36 14.77
C SER A 282 -20.64 11.84 14.90
N GLY A 283 -20.90 11.37 16.12
CA GLY A 283 -20.97 9.94 16.38
C GLY A 283 -21.14 9.59 17.85
N GLU A 284 -20.87 8.33 18.16
CA GLU A 284 -20.93 7.77 19.51
C GLU A 284 -19.74 6.85 19.80
N PHE A 285 -19.37 6.80 21.08
CA PHE A 285 -18.45 5.84 21.67
C PHE A 285 -19.26 4.75 22.34
N SER A 286 -18.88 3.49 22.16
CA SER A 286 -19.36 2.36 22.96
C SER A 286 -18.35 2.06 24.06
N LEU A 287 -18.82 1.93 25.29
CA LEU A 287 -18.02 1.78 26.50
C LEU A 287 -18.32 0.44 27.18
N ALA A 288 -17.30 -0.16 27.79
CA ALA A 288 -17.44 -1.34 28.66
C ALA A 288 -16.50 -1.23 29.88
N GLY A 289 -16.84 -1.96 30.94
CA GLY A 289 -16.34 -1.68 32.30
C GLY A 289 -17.15 -0.55 32.94
N ALA A 290 -17.28 -0.55 34.27
CA ALA A 290 -18.11 0.42 35.00
C ALA A 290 -17.21 1.55 35.55
N PRO A 291 -17.07 2.69 34.83
CA PRO A 291 -16.19 3.77 35.27
C PRO A 291 -16.85 4.49 36.45
N GLY A 292 -16.16 4.61 37.58
CA GLY A 292 -16.63 5.40 38.72
C GLY A 292 -16.56 6.91 38.47
N ALA A 293 -16.86 7.73 39.48
CA ALA A 293 -16.86 9.20 39.38
C ALA A 293 -15.50 9.83 39.01
N ASP A 294 -14.40 9.08 39.19
CA ASP A 294 -13.03 9.51 38.89
C ASP A 294 -12.64 9.38 37.41
N TRP A 295 -13.56 8.87 36.57
CA TRP A 295 -13.31 8.61 35.16
C TRP A 295 -13.82 9.72 34.25
N ARG A 296 -13.02 10.01 33.23
CA ARG A 296 -13.37 10.98 32.18
C ARG A 296 -13.13 10.40 30.81
N LEU A 297 -13.97 10.81 29.87
CA LEU A 297 -13.78 10.57 28.45
C LEU A 297 -13.28 11.87 27.81
N GLU A 298 -12.04 11.84 27.33
CA GLU A 298 -11.48 12.87 26.48
C GLU A 298 -11.57 12.39 25.03
N ALA A 299 -12.07 13.24 24.13
CA ALA A 299 -12.10 12.94 22.71
C ALA A 299 -11.59 14.14 21.91
N GLY A 300 -10.90 13.86 20.81
CA GLY A 300 -10.40 14.88 19.90
C GLY A 300 -10.53 14.50 18.44
N LEU A 301 -10.75 15.50 17.59
CA LEU A 301 -10.65 15.40 16.14
C LEU A 301 -9.26 15.83 15.71
N TYR A 302 -8.62 14.99 14.91
CA TYR A 302 -7.30 15.22 14.36
C TYR A 302 -7.32 15.05 12.84
N ASP A 303 -6.42 15.73 12.15
CA ASP A 303 -6.18 15.50 10.73
C ASP A 303 -4.95 14.61 10.49
N ASN A 304 -4.69 14.24 9.24
CA ASN A 304 -3.58 13.35 8.90
C ASN A 304 -2.17 13.98 8.99
N TYR A 305 -2.08 15.23 9.44
CA TYR A 305 -0.84 15.85 9.93
C TYR A 305 -0.63 15.64 11.44
N GLY A 306 -1.59 15.05 12.14
CA GLY A 306 -1.56 14.87 13.60
C GLY A 306 -1.93 16.14 14.37
N ARG A 307 -2.52 17.15 13.72
CA ARG A 307 -2.95 18.39 14.41
C ARG A 307 -4.23 18.12 15.17
N LEU A 308 -4.28 18.48 16.45
CA LEU A 308 -5.52 18.50 17.23
C LEU A 308 -6.35 19.71 16.80
N LEU A 309 -7.54 19.48 16.25
CA LEU A 309 -8.40 20.52 15.70
C LEU A 309 -9.55 20.89 16.64
N ALA A 310 -10.09 19.89 17.34
CA ALA A 310 -11.12 20.10 18.35
C ALA A 310 -10.97 19.07 19.45
N ARG A 311 -11.26 19.47 20.70
CA ARG A 311 -11.22 18.59 21.87
C ARG A 311 -12.48 18.79 22.69
N ARG A 312 -12.98 17.69 23.25
CA ARG A 312 -14.03 17.68 24.26
C ARG A 312 -13.64 16.74 25.38
N GLU A 313 -14.10 17.07 26.58
CA GLU A 313 -13.94 16.23 27.75
C GLU A 313 -15.29 16.16 28.47
N GLN A 314 -15.65 14.97 28.95
CA GLN A 314 -16.83 14.79 29.79
C GLN A 314 -16.55 13.79 30.91
N PRO A 315 -17.11 14.00 32.12
CA PRO A 315 -17.10 12.97 33.16
C PRO A 315 -17.95 11.78 32.70
N LEU A 316 -17.56 10.57 33.12
CA LEU A 316 -18.35 9.35 32.91
C LEU A 316 -19.16 9.02 34.15
N GLN A 317 -20.38 8.54 33.93
CA GLN A 317 -21.26 8.04 34.99
C GLN A 317 -21.09 6.52 35.19
N ALA A 318 -21.34 6.06 36.41
CA ALA A 318 -21.32 4.64 36.72
C ALA A 318 -22.33 3.88 35.84
N GLY A 319 -21.84 2.88 35.11
CA GLY A 319 -22.65 2.08 34.19
C GLY A 319 -22.96 2.73 32.84
N GLU A 320 -22.39 3.91 32.54
CA GLU A 320 -22.51 4.54 31.23
C GLU A 320 -21.92 3.64 30.14
N ARG A 321 -22.73 3.33 29.13
CA ARG A 321 -22.36 2.42 28.02
C ARG A 321 -22.08 3.14 26.72
N THR A 322 -22.49 4.39 26.61
CA THR A 322 -22.40 5.17 25.38
C THR A 322 -22.19 6.64 25.67
N ALA A 323 -21.37 7.30 24.86
CA ALA A 323 -21.16 8.74 24.91
C ALA A 323 -21.15 9.34 23.50
N THR A 324 -21.85 10.46 23.28
CA THR A 324 -21.95 11.08 21.94
C THR A 324 -20.93 12.21 21.76
N PHE A 325 -20.54 12.47 20.51
CA PHE A 325 -19.65 13.56 20.15
C PHE A 325 -20.07 14.27 18.86
N SER A 326 -19.60 15.51 18.72
CA SER A 326 -19.71 16.33 17.53
C SER A 326 -18.52 17.29 17.51
N PHE A 327 -17.77 17.32 16.41
CA PHE A 327 -16.59 18.17 16.23
C PHE A 327 -16.69 19.00 14.95
N PRO A 328 -16.34 20.31 14.98
CA PRO A 328 -16.24 21.11 13.76
C PRO A 328 -15.10 20.57 12.87
N SER A 329 -15.30 20.61 11.55
CA SER A 329 -14.32 20.10 10.56
C SER A 329 -13.77 21.15 9.61
N GLU A 330 -14.07 22.43 9.85
CA GLU A 330 -13.67 23.55 8.98
C GLU A 330 -12.16 23.70 8.82
N ASP A 331 -11.38 23.34 9.83
CA ASP A 331 -9.92 23.43 9.82
C ASP A 331 -9.20 22.13 9.42
N VAL A 332 -9.96 21.09 9.05
CA VAL A 332 -9.37 19.85 8.53
C VAL A 332 -8.77 20.11 7.14
N LEU A 333 -7.44 20.00 7.02
CA LEU A 333 -6.70 20.23 5.77
C LEU A 333 -6.49 18.96 4.93
N THR A 334 -6.81 17.80 5.48
CA THR A 334 -6.52 16.50 4.84
C THR A 334 -7.80 15.75 4.52
N ARG A 335 -7.71 14.76 3.63
CA ARG A 335 -8.87 13.93 3.22
C ARG A 335 -9.24 12.88 4.25
N LEU A 336 -8.27 12.48 5.08
CA LEU A 336 -8.47 11.55 6.18
C LEU A 336 -8.26 12.31 7.49
N ALA A 337 -9.27 12.29 8.34
CA ALA A 337 -9.17 12.72 9.73
C ALA A 337 -9.34 11.49 10.62
N TRP A 338 -9.17 11.66 11.93
CA TRP A 338 -9.58 10.65 12.89
C TRP A 338 -10.13 11.27 14.15
N VAL A 339 -11.06 10.53 14.76
CA VAL A 339 -11.45 10.78 16.15
C VAL A 339 -10.68 9.82 17.02
N GLU A 340 -9.97 10.39 17.99
CA GLU A 340 -9.32 9.66 19.06
C GLU A 340 -10.09 9.90 20.35
N ALA A 341 -10.33 8.85 21.10
CA ALA A 341 -10.96 8.89 22.40
C ALA A 341 -10.06 8.21 23.43
N ARG A 342 -10.00 8.80 24.62
CA ARG A 342 -9.16 8.38 25.74
C ARG A 342 -10.00 8.30 26.99
N LEU A 343 -9.87 7.22 27.73
CA LEU A 343 -10.41 7.09 29.06
C LEU A 343 -9.35 7.48 30.07
N LEU A 344 -9.66 8.45 30.92
CA LEU A 344 -8.78 8.97 31.95
C LEU A 344 -9.31 8.57 33.32
N GLU A 345 -8.49 7.94 34.15
CA GLU A 345 -8.76 7.62 35.56
C GLU A 345 -7.91 8.53 36.44
N HIS A 346 -8.53 9.37 37.28
CA HIS A 346 -7.83 10.41 38.05
C HIS A 346 -6.90 11.28 37.17
N GLY A 347 -7.33 11.58 35.94
CA GLY A 347 -6.57 12.37 34.96
C GLY A 347 -5.44 11.61 34.25
N ARG A 348 -5.24 10.32 34.52
CA ARG A 348 -4.26 9.47 33.82
C ARG A 348 -4.94 8.65 32.74
N GLU A 349 -4.41 8.71 31.52
CA GLU A 349 -4.90 7.85 30.43
C GLU A 349 -4.76 6.38 30.79
N ARG A 350 -5.85 5.62 30.70
CA ARG A 350 -5.87 4.17 30.92
C ARG A 350 -6.07 3.40 29.64
N GLN A 351 -6.83 3.95 28.71
CA GLN A 351 -7.09 3.33 27.42
C GLN A 351 -7.33 4.42 26.38
N ARG A 352 -6.94 4.12 25.15
CA ARG A 352 -7.16 4.96 23.98
C ARG A 352 -7.70 4.12 22.85
N THR A 353 -8.52 4.73 22.00
CA THR A 353 -8.97 4.15 20.74
C THR A 353 -9.07 5.25 19.70
N ARG A 354 -8.75 4.91 18.45
CA ARG A 354 -8.82 5.81 17.30
C ARG A 354 -9.68 5.18 16.22
N ARG A 355 -10.43 6.01 15.48
CA ARG A 355 -11.09 5.61 14.23
C ARG A 355 -10.98 6.71 13.19
N ASP A 356 -10.59 6.31 11.99
CA ASP A 356 -10.45 7.23 10.85
C ASP A 356 -11.82 7.55 10.23
N VAL A 357 -11.92 8.76 9.67
CA VAL A 357 -13.10 9.30 8.98
C VAL A 357 -12.68 10.15 7.79
N PHE A 358 -13.37 10.01 6.66
CA PHE A 358 -13.08 10.81 5.48
C PHE A 358 -13.74 12.18 5.56
N ILE A 359 -12.96 13.21 5.21
CA ILE A 359 -13.41 14.58 5.09
C ILE A 359 -13.23 14.99 3.62
N LEU A 360 -14.35 15.16 2.92
CA LEU A 360 -14.36 15.61 1.54
C LEU A 360 -13.84 17.05 1.47
N GLN A 361 -12.69 17.19 0.81
CA GLN A 361 -12.04 18.47 0.57
C GLN A 361 -12.62 19.13 -0.68
N PRO A 362 -12.75 20.48 -0.69
CA PRO A 362 -13.12 21.20 -1.90
C PRO A 362 -12.05 21.03 -2.97
N ARG A 363 -12.47 20.90 -4.23
CA ARG A 363 -11.59 20.82 -5.40
C ARG A 363 -11.47 22.20 -6.00
N LYS A 364 -10.42 22.93 -5.64
CA LYS A 364 -10.09 24.21 -6.27
C LYS A 364 -8.81 24.02 -7.05
N TRP A 365 -8.91 24.11 -8.37
CA TRP A 365 -7.75 24.10 -9.25
C TRP A 365 -7.53 25.53 -9.76
N GLU A 366 -6.76 26.30 -8.98
CA GLU A 366 -6.50 27.74 -9.26
C GLU A 366 -5.07 28.00 -9.79
N ASP A 367 -4.20 26.97 -9.84
CA ASP A 367 -2.80 27.03 -10.31
C ASP A 367 -2.33 25.67 -10.85
N PHE A 368 -1.02 25.39 -11.03
CA PHE A 368 -0.51 24.08 -11.43
C PHE A 368 -0.24 23.12 -10.25
N ASP A 369 -0.23 21.81 -10.53
CA ASP A 369 0.14 20.75 -9.58
C ASP A 369 1.45 20.08 -10.02
N VAL A 370 2.32 19.72 -9.07
CA VAL A 370 3.49 18.87 -9.32
C VAL A 370 3.11 17.43 -9.03
N VAL A 371 2.88 16.67 -10.11
CA VAL A 371 2.37 15.30 -10.04
C VAL A 371 3.51 14.29 -10.09
N MET A 372 3.59 13.42 -9.10
CA MET A 372 4.46 12.24 -9.15
C MET A 372 3.69 11.06 -9.76
N TYR A 373 4.08 10.65 -10.97
CA TYR A 373 3.46 9.55 -11.70
C TYR A 373 4.05 8.19 -11.32
N LEU A 374 3.20 7.17 -11.20
CA LEU A 374 3.57 5.80 -10.83
C LEU A 374 4.42 5.72 -9.57
N PHE A 375 4.11 6.59 -8.62
CA PHE A 375 4.65 6.46 -7.28
C PHE A 375 3.99 5.26 -6.63
N GLY A 376 4.71 4.16 -6.42
CA GLY A 376 4.17 2.97 -5.79
C GLY A 376 5.11 2.40 -4.75
N PRO A 377 5.68 3.18 -3.81
CA PRO A 377 6.43 2.56 -2.75
C PRO A 377 5.46 1.71 -1.95
N ASP A 378 5.82 0.46 -1.77
CA ASP A 378 5.31 -0.33 -0.68
C ASP A 378 6.42 -0.34 0.38
N PRO A 379 6.53 0.72 1.23
CA PRO A 379 7.72 0.90 2.05
C PRO A 379 7.84 -0.19 3.10
N ALA A 380 9.07 -0.45 3.56
CA ALA A 380 9.22 -1.17 4.82
C ALA A 380 8.59 -0.34 5.97
N PRO A 381 7.98 -1.00 6.97
CA PRO A 381 7.46 -0.35 8.17
C PRO A 381 8.43 0.70 8.74
N GLY A 382 7.89 1.88 9.07
CA GLY A 382 8.65 3.00 9.64
C GLY A 382 9.33 3.94 8.63
N LEU A 383 9.37 3.61 7.34
CA LEU A 383 10.03 4.45 6.32
C LEU A 383 9.16 5.57 5.75
N TRP A 384 7.83 5.49 5.89
CA TRP A 384 6.91 6.46 5.29
C TRP A 384 7.22 7.93 5.63
N PRO A 385 7.52 8.33 6.90
CA PRO A 385 7.84 9.73 7.20
C PRO A 385 9.06 10.26 6.43
N THR A 386 10.03 9.39 6.16
CA THR A 386 11.22 9.75 5.36
C THR A 386 10.85 9.94 3.90
N ILE A 387 10.03 9.04 3.35
CA ILE A 387 9.52 9.12 1.97
C ILE A 387 8.70 10.39 1.77
N GLU A 388 7.72 10.64 2.65
CA GLU A 388 6.90 11.84 2.62
C GLU A 388 7.75 13.11 2.67
N LYS A 389 8.76 13.15 3.54
CA LYS A 389 9.72 14.27 3.60
C LYS A 389 10.45 14.48 2.26
N ARG A 390 10.86 13.41 1.56
CA ARG A 390 11.52 13.52 0.25
C ARG A 390 10.57 14.01 -0.83
N LEU A 391 9.32 13.53 -0.86
CA LEU A 391 8.30 14.03 -1.79
C LEU A 391 8.05 15.53 -1.61
N ARG A 392 7.93 16.01 -0.36
CA ARG A 392 7.78 17.44 -0.07
C ARG A 392 9.00 18.26 -0.49
N GLN A 393 10.21 17.73 -0.31
CA GLN A 393 11.44 18.39 -0.78
C GLN A 393 11.50 18.51 -2.31
N MET A 394 10.88 17.58 -3.03
CA MET A 394 10.69 17.64 -4.49
C MET A 394 9.48 18.50 -4.90
N GLN A 395 8.82 19.17 -3.95
CA GLN A 395 7.63 19.99 -4.16
C GLN A 395 6.44 19.22 -4.76
N VAL A 396 6.38 17.90 -4.60
CA VAL A 396 5.25 17.08 -5.04
C VAL A 396 3.98 17.51 -4.29
N THR A 397 2.93 17.83 -5.03
CA THR A 397 1.62 18.20 -4.47
C THR A 397 0.60 17.08 -4.64
N THR A 398 0.74 16.27 -5.70
CA THR A 398 -0.25 15.26 -6.10
C THR A 398 0.42 13.94 -6.50
N LEU A 399 -0.17 12.81 -6.11
CA LEU A 399 0.24 11.47 -6.51
C LEU A 399 -0.72 10.92 -7.58
N SER A 400 -0.17 10.36 -8.64
CA SER A 400 -0.95 9.73 -9.72
C SER A 400 -0.59 8.24 -9.85
N SER A 401 -1.61 7.43 -10.16
CA SER A 401 -1.49 5.96 -10.20
C SER A 401 -0.96 5.35 -8.90
N TYR A 402 -1.26 5.99 -7.76
CA TYR A 402 -0.96 5.48 -6.43
C TYR A 402 -2.10 4.57 -5.95
N PRO A 403 -1.85 3.41 -5.34
CA PRO A 403 -2.92 2.53 -4.87
C PRO A 403 -3.85 3.20 -3.85
N LEU A 404 -5.16 2.95 -4.00
CA LEU A 404 -6.22 3.48 -3.13
C LEU A 404 -5.91 3.35 -1.63
N GLU A 405 -5.40 2.18 -1.23
CA GLU A 405 -5.09 1.92 0.17
C GLU A 405 -3.96 2.81 0.67
N LEU A 406 -2.90 2.98 -0.12
CA LEU A 406 -1.77 3.80 0.27
C LEU A 406 -2.10 5.29 0.29
N SER A 407 -3.05 5.73 -0.56
CA SER A 407 -3.57 7.09 -0.58
C SER A 407 -4.18 7.53 0.76
N LYS A 408 -4.66 6.59 1.61
CA LYS A 408 -5.17 6.92 2.96
C LYS A 408 -4.09 7.48 3.87
N HIS A 409 -2.84 7.05 3.66
CA HIS A 409 -1.71 7.36 4.53
C HIS A 409 -0.89 8.53 4.00
N ALA A 410 -1.24 9.04 2.81
CA ALA A 410 -0.54 10.11 2.13
C ALA A 410 -1.29 11.45 2.25
N ASN A 411 -0.55 12.49 2.61
CA ASN A 411 -1.06 13.86 2.72
C ASN A 411 -0.87 14.67 1.43
N PHE A 412 -1.09 14.03 0.28
CA PHE A 412 -0.96 14.65 -1.05
C PHE A 412 -2.32 14.66 -1.76
N GLY A 413 -2.46 15.48 -2.79
CA GLY A 413 -3.52 15.34 -3.78
C GLY A 413 -3.45 13.97 -4.45
N VAL A 414 -4.57 13.53 -5.00
CA VAL A 414 -4.65 12.23 -5.69
C VAL A 414 -5.27 12.44 -7.06
N GLN A 415 -4.64 11.87 -8.09
CA GLN A 415 -5.29 11.57 -9.36
C GLN A 415 -5.73 10.11 -9.33
N ALA A 416 -7.05 9.91 -9.37
CA ALA A 416 -7.67 8.60 -9.22
C ALA A 416 -7.48 7.76 -10.49
N GLN A 417 -6.88 6.57 -10.36
CA GLN A 417 -6.72 5.66 -11.49
C GLN A 417 -8.05 4.95 -11.79
N THR A 418 -8.75 5.39 -12.83
CA THR A 418 -10.11 4.93 -13.18
C THR A 418 -10.30 4.68 -14.67
N ARG A 419 -9.24 4.17 -15.32
CA ARG A 419 -9.21 3.79 -16.74
C ARG A 419 -10.32 2.80 -17.07
N ILE A 420 -11.17 3.14 -18.04
CA ILE A 420 -12.27 2.27 -18.50
C ILE A 420 -11.93 1.58 -19.83
N SER A 421 -12.46 0.38 -20.03
CA SER A 421 -12.13 -0.47 -21.17
C SER A 421 -12.55 0.19 -22.49
N GLY A 422 -11.68 0.11 -23.50
CA GLY A 422 -12.04 0.45 -24.89
C GLY A 422 -12.07 1.94 -25.23
N GLN A 423 -11.56 2.81 -24.34
CA GLN A 423 -11.34 4.23 -24.64
C GLN A 423 -9.90 4.52 -25.06
N GLU A 424 -8.98 3.65 -24.68
CA GLU A 424 -7.54 3.80 -24.84
C GLU A 424 -7.09 3.22 -26.18
N SER A 425 -6.00 3.77 -26.72
CA SER A 425 -5.30 3.13 -27.82
C SER A 425 -4.88 1.72 -27.39
N PRO A 426 -5.28 0.66 -28.12
CA PRO A 426 -4.95 -0.69 -27.71
C PRO A 426 -3.44 -0.94 -27.83
N ASP A 427 -2.83 -1.32 -26.71
CA ASP A 427 -1.42 -1.65 -26.55
C ASP A 427 -1.25 -3.13 -26.12
N GLY A 428 0.00 -3.61 -26.06
CA GLY A 428 0.32 -4.97 -25.59
C GLY A 428 -0.60 -6.09 -26.14
N GLU A 429 -1.23 -6.84 -25.23
CA GLU A 429 -2.19 -7.90 -25.59
C GLU A 429 -3.50 -7.36 -26.17
N ALA A 430 -3.97 -6.19 -25.71
CA ALA A 430 -5.18 -5.56 -26.21
C ALA A 430 -5.05 -5.11 -27.67
N ARG A 431 -3.82 -4.91 -28.17
CA ARG A 431 -3.51 -4.60 -29.57
C ARG A 431 -3.74 -5.76 -30.53
N LYS A 432 -3.65 -7.02 -30.08
CA LYS A 432 -3.72 -8.19 -30.98
C LYS A 432 -5.04 -8.29 -31.74
N PRO A 433 -6.23 -8.16 -31.11
CA PRO A 433 -7.50 -8.20 -31.83
C PRO A 433 -7.67 -7.06 -32.84
N TYR A 434 -7.15 -5.86 -32.52
CA TYR A 434 -7.16 -4.73 -33.44
C TYR A 434 -6.31 -5.00 -34.69
N LEU A 435 -5.09 -5.54 -34.51
CA LEU A 435 -4.21 -5.89 -35.63
C LEU A 435 -4.79 -7.00 -36.52
N GLU A 436 -5.42 -8.01 -35.93
CA GLU A 436 -6.11 -9.05 -36.70
C GLU A 436 -7.29 -8.45 -37.47
N GLN A 437 -8.10 -7.58 -36.84
CA GLN A 437 -9.18 -6.87 -37.50
C GLN A 437 -8.67 -6.06 -38.71
N LYS A 438 -7.59 -5.30 -38.54
CA LYS A 438 -6.95 -4.52 -39.61
C LYS A 438 -6.45 -5.42 -40.74
N ARG A 439 -5.80 -6.54 -40.42
CA ARG A 439 -5.35 -7.53 -41.40
C ARG A 439 -6.50 -8.07 -42.23
N ARG A 440 -7.59 -8.49 -41.57
CA ARG A 440 -8.78 -9.01 -42.26
C ARG A 440 -9.45 -7.98 -43.15
N TRP A 441 -9.51 -6.71 -42.72
CA TRP A 441 -9.96 -5.63 -43.58
C TRP A 441 -9.11 -5.51 -44.86
N VAL A 442 -7.78 -5.48 -44.72
CA VAL A 442 -6.87 -5.36 -45.88
C VAL A 442 -7.00 -6.55 -46.84
N GLU A 443 -7.12 -7.78 -46.31
CA GLU A 443 -7.24 -9.01 -47.10
C GLU A 443 -8.57 -9.10 -47.86
N THR A 444 -9.67 -8.73 -47.21
CA THR A 444 -11.03 -9.05 -47.71
C THR A 444 -11.77 -7.85 -48.28
N ARG A 445 -11.40 -6.64 -47.86
CA ARG A 445 -12.16 -5.39 -48.09
C ARG A 445 -13.62 -5.47 -47.63
N ASP A 446 -13.92 -6.36 -46.68
CA ASP A 446 -15.24 -6.49 -46.07
C ASP A 446 -15.39 -5.49 -44.92
N LYS A 447 -16.32 -4.53 -45.07
CA LYS A 447 -16.58 -3.45 -44.11
C LYS A 447 -17.01 -3.94 -42.73
N LYS A 448 -17.40 -5.22 -42.56
CA LYS A 448 -17.65 -5.77 -41.21
C LYS A 448 -16.41 -5.72 -40.32
N TYR A 449 -15.20 -5.78 -40.91
CA TYR A 449 -13.94 -5.64 -40.18
C TYR A 449 -13.60 -4.17 -39.85
N LEU A 450 -14.42 -3.21 -40.28
CA LEU A 450 -14.34 -1.81 -39.83
C LEU A 450 -15.30 -1.52 -38.67
N ALA A 451 -15.95 -2.53 -38.08
CA ALA A 451 -16.72 -2.36 -36.85
C ALA A 451 -15.77 -2.28 -35.64
N ARG A 452 -15.64 -1.08 -35.02
CA ARG A 452 -14.81 -0.88 -33.82
C ARG A 452 -15.16 -1.91 -32.75
N LEU A 453 -14.14 -2.57 -32.19
CA LEU A 453 -14.27 -3.60 -31.15
C LEU A 453 -15.14 -3.14 -29.96
N TYR A 454 -15.00 -1.87 -29.59
CA TYR A 454 -15.80 -1.20 -28.59
C TYR A 454 -16.65 -0.11 -29.27
N CYS A 455 -17.74 -0.47 -29.94
CA CYS A 455 -18.54 0.52 -30.65
C CYS A 455 -19.21 1.51 -29.66
N LEU A 456 -18.92 2.82 -29.78
CA LEU A 456 -19.49 3.88 -28.92
C LEU A 456 -21.02 4.05 -29.05
N SER A 457 -21.58 3.49 -30.12
CA SER A 457 -23.02 3.50 -30.41
C SER A 457 -23.74 2.22 -29.96
N ASP A 458 -23.00 1.20 -29.49
CA ASP A 458 -23.57 -0.05 -28.99
C ASP A 458 -24.12 0.14 -27.56
N PRO A 459 -25.43 -0.07 -27.32
CA PRO A 459 -26.03 0.02 -26.00
C PRO A 459 -25.39 -0.91 -24.96
N ALA A 460 -24.93 -2.09 -25.36
CA ALA A 460 -24.28 -3.04 -24.47
C ALA A 460 -22.92 -2.50 -23.98
N TYR A 461 -22.16 -1.85 -24.88
CA TYR A 461 -20.91 -1.21 -24.50
C TYR A 461 -21.13 0.01 -23.59
N ARG A 462 -22.14 0.85 -23.88
CA ARG A 462 -22.50 1.96 -22.99
C ARG A 462 -22.85 1.48 -21.57
N LYS A 463 -23.63 0.40 -21.46
CA LYS A 463 -23.94 -0.23 -20.17
C LYS A 463 -22.70 -0.75 -19.46
N ARG A 464 -21.72 -1.29 -20.19
CA ARG A 464 -20.43 -1.69 -19.62
C ARG A 464 -19.64 -0.49 -19.07
N GLN A 465 -19.61 0.63 -19.79
CA GLN A 465 -18.96 1.85 -19.29
C GLN A 465 -19.60 2.32 -17.97
N GLU A 466 -20.93 2.32 -17.87
CA GLU A 466 -21.65 2.65 -16.63
C GLU A 466 -21.22 1.76 -15.45
N GLN A 467 -21.15 0.44 -15.67
CA GLN A 467 -20.70 -0.52 -14.65
C GLN A 467 -19.23 -0.30 -14.23
N GLU A 468 -18.35 -0.04 -15.19
CA GLU A 468 -16.93 0.22 -14.93
C GLU A 468 -16.73 1.54 -14.18
N ILE A 469 -17.43 2.61 -14.58
CA ILE A 469 -17.39 3.90 -13.87
C ILE A 469 -17.89 3.73 -12.43
N GLN A 470 -19.04 3.09 -12.21
CA GLN A 470 -19.54 2.85 -10.86
C GLN A 470 -18.51 2.11 -10.00
N LYS A 471 -17.90 1.05 -10.54
CA LYS A 471 -16.93 0.22 -9.83
C LYS A 471 -15.63 0.97 -9.52
N LEU A 472 -15.12 1.72 -10.49
CA LEU A 472 -13.80 2.35 -10.39
C LEU A 472 -13.86 3.69 -9.65
N VAL A 473 -14.89 4.52 -9.86
CA VAL A 473 -15.00 5.86 -9.25
C VAL A 473 -15.38 5.80 -7.78
N THR A 474 -16.39 4.99 -7.42
CA THR A 474 -16.98 4.98 -6.07
C THR A 474 -15.94 4.88 -4.94
N PRO A 475 -14.93 3.98 -5.01
CA PRO A 475 -13.90 3.88 -3.98
C PRO A 475 -13.04 5.14 -3.81
N TRP A 476 -12.89 5.96 -4.84
CA TRP A 476 -12.05 7.17 -4.84
C TRP A 476 -12.76 8.42 -4.33
N VAL A 477 -14.09 8.48 -4.38
CA VAL A 477 -14.89 9.64 -3.92
C VAL A 477 -14.46 10.16 -2.53
N PRO A 478 -14.23 9.31 -1.50
CA PRO A 478 -13.82 9.78 -0.18
C PRO A 478 -12.48 10.55 -0.16
N PHE A 479 -11.65 10.38 -1.19
CA PHE A 479 -10.36 11.04 -1.32
C PHE A 479 -10.44 12.40 -2.00
N SER A 480 -11.62 12.89 -2.39
CA SER A 480 -11.74 14.15 -3.15
C SER A 480 -10.63 14.29 -4.22
N PRO A 481 -10.50 13.33 -5.16
CA PRO A 481 -9.39 13.34 -6.10
C PRO A 481 -9.43 14.62 -6.93
N MET A 482 -8.26 15.13 -7.28
CA MET A 482 -8.12 16.32 -8.14
C MET A 482 -8.69 16.04 -9.53
N SER A 483 -8.52 14.80 -10.00
CA SER A 483 -9.13 14.32 -11.23
C SER A 483 -9.22 12.80 -11.26
N TYR A 484 -10.08 12.31 -12.14
CA TYR A 484 -10.29 10.91 -12.46
C TYR A 484 -9.63 10.60 -13.79
N TYR A 485 -8.58 9.80 -13.72
CA TYR A 485 -7.80 9.35 -14.86
C TYR A 485 -8.56 8.23 -15.59
N ILE A 486 -9.54 8.64 -16.39
CA ILE A 486 -10.46 7.76 -17.13
C ILE A 486 -9.91 7.44 -18.52
N TYR A 487 -9.23 8.40 -19.13
CA TYR A 487 -8.70 8.31 -20.49
C TYR A 487 -7.18 8.34 -20.47
N GLU A 488 -6.54 7.29 -20.97
CA GLU A 488 -5.11 7.22 -21.26
C GLU A 488 -4.88 6.99 -22.75
N GLU A 489 -4.08 7.84 -23.37
CA GLU A 489 -3.77 7.79 -24.80
C GLU A 489 -5.00 7.52 -25.69
N PRO A 490 -6.11 8.25 -25.49
CA PRO A 490 -7.40 7.86 -26.04
C PRO A 490 -7.43 8.02 -27.56
N SER A 491 -8.05 7.06 -28.26
CA SER A 491 -8.21 7.08 -29.73
C SER A 491 -9.44 6.26 -30.17
N LEU A 492 -10.10 6.69 -31.24
CA LEU A 492 -11.07 5.86 -31.96
C LEU A 492 -10.42 4.61 -32.57
N THR A 493 -9.13 4.68 -32.89
CA THR A 493 -8.32 3.64 -33.54
C THR A 493 -7.21 3.15 -32.60
N CYS A 494 -5.97 3.06 -33.09
CA CYS A 494 -4.77 2.74 -32.32
C CYS A 494 -3.77 3.86 -32.56
N TYR A 495 -3.63 4.76 -31.59
CA TYR A 495 -2.87 6.00 -31.74
C TYR A 495 -3.41 6.79 -32.94
N THR A 496 -2.58 6.97 -33.98
CA THR A 496 -2.89 7.71 -35.20
C THR A 496 -3.15 6.80 -36.40
N ASP A 497 -3.32 5.49 -36.19
CA ASP A 497 -3.58 4.54 -37.28
C ASP A 497 -4.81 4.97 -38.11
N ALA A 498 -4.58 5.16 -39.41
CA ALA A 498 -5.58 5.56 -40.39
C ALA A 498 -6.50 4.39 -40.76
N MET A 499 -7.56 4.20 -39.98
CA MET A 499 -8.58 3.19 -40.23
C MET A 499 -9.97 3.82 -40.14
N ASP A 500 -10.81 3.58 -41.14
CA ASP A 500 -12.17 4.15 -41.24
C ASP A 500 -13.15 3.47 -40.26
N LEU A 501 -12.85 3.49 -38.96
CA LEU A 501 -13.77 3.02 -37.93
C LEU A 501 -14.83 4.12 -37.68
N CYS A 502 -16.09 3.81 -37.40
CA CYS A 502 -16.70 2.50 -37.16
C CYS A 502 -17.83 2.22 -38.19
N PHE A 503 -17.97 0.95 -38.63
CA PHE A 503 -19.02 0.44 -39.52
C PHE A 503 -19.95 -0.61 -38.85
N SER A 504 -20.01 -0.67 -37.53
CA SER A 504 -20.94 -1.59 -36.85
C SER A 504 -22.39 -1.26 -37.18
N THR A 505 -23.29 -2.23 -37.04
CA THR A 505 -24.74 -2.04 -37.28
C THR A 505 -25.32 -0.90 -36.45
N HIS A 506 -24.94 -0.79 -35.17
CA HIS A 506 -25.36 0.29 -34.29
C HIS A 506 -24.84 1.66 -34.73
N CYS A 507 -23.58 1.73 -35.17
CA CYS A 507 -22.96 2.97 -35.61
C CYS A 507 -23.57 3.47 -36.92
N MET A 508 -23.78 2.57 -37.90
CA MET A 508 -24.41 2.90 -39.17
C MET A 508 -25.88 3.30 -39.01
N ALA A 509 -26.61 2.68 -38.08
CA ALA A 509 -27.97 3.12 -37.76
C ALA A 509 -28.01 4.57 -37.25
N ARG A 510 -27.14 4.92 -36.29
CA ARG A 510 -27.06 6.29 -35.78
C ARG A 510 -26.57 7.30 -36.82
N MET A 511 -25.60 6.92 -37.66
CA MET A 511 -25.11 7.78 -38.73
C MET A 511 -26.23 8.14 -39.72
N ARG A 512 -27.11 7.18 -40.07
CA ARG A 512 -28.25 7.46 -40.96
C ARG A 512 -29.23 8.46 -40.36
N GLU A 513 -29.46 8.42 -39.06
CA GLU A 513 -30.28 9.44 -38.38
C GLU A 513 -29.61 10.81 -38.39
N TRP A 514 -28.29 10.87 -38.22
CA TRP A 514 -27.53 12.11 -38.33
C TRP A 514 -27.62 12.68 -39.76
N LEU A 515 -27.38 11.86 -40.78
CA LEU A 515 -27.48 12.25 -42.20
C LEU A 515 -28.88 12.72 -42.60
N ARG A 516 -29.94 12.16 -42.02
CA ARG A 516 -31.32 12.64 -42.24
C ARG A 516 -31.48 14.09 -41.78
N LYS A 517 -30.82 14.49 -40.70
CA LYS A 517 -30.86 15.87 -40.20
C LYS A 517 -30.02 16.79 -41.09
N GLU A 518 -28.81 16.36 -41.45
CA GLU A 518 -27.89 17.17 -42.26
C GLU A 518 -28.42 17.45 -43.68
N TYR A 519 -29.02 16.45 -44.32
CA TYR A 519 -29.44 16.56 -45.72
C TYR A 519 -30.94 16.78 -45.92
N GLY A 520 -31.77 16.49 -44.90
CA GLY A 520 -33.23 16.58 -44.95
C GLY A 520 -33.92 15.53 -45.85
N SER A 521 -33.31 15.10 -46.95
CA SER A 521 -33.85 14.07 -47.85
C SER A 521 -32.77 13.17 -48.46
N LEU A 522 -33.18 11.98 -48.91
CA LEU A 522 -32.27 11.01 -49.52
C LEU A 522 -31.78 11.49 -50.90
N GLU A 523 -32.60 12.26 -51.62
CA GLU A 523 -32.23 12.87 -52.90
C GLU A 523 -31.12 13.91 -52.73
N ALA A 524 -31.18 14.74 -51.68
CA ALA A 524 -30.14 15.70 -51.38
C ALA A 524 -28.81 15.02 -51.05
N LEU A 525 -28.84 13.98 -50.21
CA LEU A 525 -27.67 13.15 -49.91
C LEU A 525 -27.11 12.49 -51.17
N ASN A 526 -27.95 11.84 -51.98
CA ASN A 526 -27.53 11.18 -53.22
C ASN A 526 -26.87 12.16 -54.19
N ARG A 527 -27.39 13.38 -54.31
CA ARG A 527 -26.80 14.44 -55.13
C ARG A 527 -25.41 14.83 -54.63
N GLN A 528 -25.25 15.07 -53.32
CA GLN A 528 -23.96 15.45 -52.74
C GLN A 528 -22.94 14.31 -52.83
N TRP A 529 -23.33 13.11 -52.41
CA TRP A 529 -22.45 11.94 -52.37
C TRP A 529 -22.22 11.31 -53.74
N GLY A 530 -22.94 11.74 -54.79
CA GLY A 530 -22.92 11.11 -56.11
C GLY A 530 -23.38 9.65 -56.08
N ARG A 531 -24.44 9.37 -55.31
CA ARG A 531 -25.01 8.03 -55.06
C ARG A 531 -26.45 7.92 -55.58
N ARG A 532 -27.01 6.72 -55.50
CA ARG A 532 -28.39 6.40 -55.94
C ARG A 532 -29.05 5.41 -54.97
N PHE A 533 -28.92 5.66 -53.67
CA PHE A 533 -29.62 4.85 -52.66
C PHE A 533 -31.13 5.03 -52.82
N THR A 534 -31.88 3.94 -52.69
CA THR A 534 -33.35 3.95 -52.83
C THR A 534 -34.07 4.07 -51.49
N ARG A 535 -33.35 3.78 -50.41
CA ARG A 535 -33.81 3.90 -49.02
C ARG A 535 -32.63 4.17 -48.09
N TRP A 536 -32.91 4.72 -46.91
CA TRP A 536 -31.88 5.12 -45.94
C TRP A 536 -31.07 3.94 -45.39
N GLU A 537 -31.65 2.75 -45.31
CA GLU A 537 -30.99 1.53 -44.80
C GLU A 537 -29.83 1.06 -45.69
N GLU A 538 -29.83 1.49 -46.96
CA GLU A 538 -28.77 1.20 -47.93
C GLU A 538 -27.59 2.16 -47.83
N VAL A 539 -27.77 3.31 -47.16
CA VAL A 539 -26.75 4.34 -47.03
C VAL A 539 -25.60 3.77 -46.20
N VAL A 540 -24.43 3.69 -46.83
CA VAL A 540 -23.15 3.28 -46.24
C VAL A 540 -22.10 4.23 -46.80
N PRO A 541 -21.28 4.89 -45.96
CA PRO A 541 -20.27 5.83 -46.43
C PRO A 541 -19.11 5.13 -47.14
N ASP A 542 -18.36 5.91 -47.91
CA ASP A 542 -17.11 5.45 -48.51
C ASP A 542 -16.02 5.24 -47.46
N THR A 543 -15.15 4.26 -47.70
CA THR A 543 -13.83 4.23 -47.07
C THR A 543 -12.90 5.26 -47.71
N THR A 544 -11.74 5.51 -47.08
CA THR A 544 -10.70 6.38 -47.61
C THR A 544 -10.33 6.00 -49.05
N GLU A 545 -10.09 4.72 -49.32
CA GLU A 545 -9.72 4.23 -50.66
C GLU A 545 -10.88 4.39 -51.68
N GLU A 546 -12.13 4.15 -51.26
CA GLU A 546 -13.30 4.31 -52.12
C GLU A 546 -13.52 5.78 -52.51
N ALA A 547 -13.41 6.70 -51.55
CA ALA A 547 -13.54 8.13 -51.77
C ALA A 547 -12.42 8.65 -52.71
N GLN A 548 -11.17 8.25 -52.47
CA GLN A 548 -10.03 8.56 -53.34
C GLN A 548 -10.25 8.09 -54.78
N LYS A 549 -10.70 6.85 -54.96
CA LYS A 549 -10.97 6.28 -56.29
C LYS A 549 -12.09 7.02 -57.02
N ARG A 550 -13.10 7.49 -56.28
CA ARG A 550 -14.26 8.21 -56.85
C ARG A 550 -13.98 9.70 -57.10
N GLY A 551 -12.99 10.27 -56.42
CA GLY A 551 -12.74 11.72 -56.43
C GLY A 551 -13.85 12.55 -55.77
N ASN A 552 -14.74 11.91 -54.99
CA ASN A 552 -15.77 12.58 -54.20
C ASN A 552 -15.61 12.13 -52.73
N TYR A 553 -15.19 13.06 -51.88
CA TYR A 553 -14.89 12.82 -50.47
C TYR A 553 -16.06 13.09 -49.54
N SER A 554 -17.21 13.57 -50.04
CA SER A 554 -18.31 14.01 -49.18
C SER A 554 -18.79 12.91 -48.24
N SER A 555 -18.99 11.69 -48.74
CA SER A 555 -19.46 10.59 -47.89
C SER A 555 -18.43 10.13 -46.85
N TRP A 556 -17.15 10.23 -47.17
CA TRP A 556 -16.06 9.91 -46.24
C TRP A 556 -15.91 11.00 -45.18
N ALA A 557 -15.91 12.27 -45.60
CA ALA A 557 -15.85 13.42 -44.69
C ALA A 557 -17.01 13.40 -43.70
N ASP A 558 -18.24 13.18 -44.16
CA ASP A 558 -19.42 13.01 -43.31
C ASP A 558 -19.26 11.86 -42.31
N HIS A 559 -18.60 10.76 -42.70
CA HIS A 559 -18.30 9.66 -41.77
C HIS A 559 -17.27 10.06 -40.71
N ARG A 560 -16.24 10.81 -41.07
CA ARG A 560 -15.23 11.31 -40.14
C ARG A 560 -15.86 12.26 -39.12
N THR A 561 -16.61 13.26 -39.59
CA THR A 561 -17.34 14.22 -38.75
C THR A 561 -18.33 13.52 -37.82
N PHE A 562 -19.15 12.60 -38.32
CA PHE A 562 -20.08 11.85 -37.48
C PHE A 562 -19.36 11.03 -36.37
N MET A 563 -18.19 10.46 -36.68
CA MET A 563 -17.41 9.69 -35.72
C MET A 563 -16.74 10.58 -34.67
N GLU A 564 -16.30 11.78 -35.04
CA GLU A 564 -15.80 12.80 -34.12
C GLU A 564 -16.89 13.27 -33.15
N GLU A 565 -18.08 13.61 -33.67
CA GLU A 565 -19.25 13.95 -32.84
C GLU A 565 -19.62 12.80 -31.90
N THR A 566 -19.66 11.56 -32.41
CA THR A 566 -19.94 10.37 -31.61
C THR A 566 -18.92 10.18 -30.49
N TYR A 567 -17.66 10.57 -30.71
CA TYR A 567 -16.63 10.45 -29.69
C TYR A 567 -16.74 11.57 -28.64
N ALA A 568 -16.98 12.81 -29.07
CA ALA A 568 -17.25 13.93 -28.17
C ALA A 568 -18.48 13.67 -27.28
N GLU A 569 -19.56 13.11 -27.84
CA GLU A 569 -20.72 12.66 -27.08
C GLU A 569 -20.37 11.59 -26.05
N ASN A 570 -19.44 10.69 -26.36
CA ASN A 570 -18.98 9.68 -25.41
C ASN A 570 -18.22 10.31 -24.24
N TYR A 571 -17.39 11.33 -24.49
CA TYR A 571 -16.77 12.12 -23.41
C TYR A 571 -17.81 12.76 -22.49
N ALA A 572 -18.84 13.38 -23.07
CA ALA A 572 -19.95 13.97 -22.31
C ALA A 572 -20.70 12.89 -21.50
N TYR A 573 -21.03 11.75 -22.11
CA TYR A 573 -21.69 10.63 -21.45
C TYR A 573 -20.90 10.11 -20.24
N VAL A 574 -19.58 9.89 -20.41
CA VAL A 574 -18.71 9.40 -19.34
C VAL A 574 -18.54 10.42 -18.22
N ARG A 575 -18.44 11.71 -18.55
CA ARG A 575 -18.44 12.80 -17.56
C ARG A 575 -19.74 12.80 -16.75
N ASP A 576 -20.89 12.69 -17.42
CA ASP A 576 -22.19 12.68 -16.75
C ASP A 576 -22.35 11.43 -15.87
N LEU A 577 -21.82 10.27 -16.29
CA LEU A 577 -21.73 9.07 -15.44
C LEU A 577 -20.88 9.31 -14.19
N LEU A 578 -19.70 9.94 -14.34
CA LEU A 578 -18.84 10.31 -13.21
C LEU A 578 -19.61 11.20 -12.22
N HIS A 579 -20.31 12.23 -12.70
CA HIS A 579 -21.05 13.19 -11.87
C HIS A 579 -22.20 12.58 -11.08
N ARG A 580 -22.74 11.42 -11.48
CA ARG A 580 -23.71 10.66 -10.66
C ARG A 580 -23.11 10.13 -9.36
N HIS A 581 -21.80 9.88 -9.34
CA HIS A 581 -21.07 9.37 -8.18
C HIS A 581 -20.32 10.47 -7.44
N ASP A 582 -19.81 11.46 -8.19
CA ASP A 582 -19.02 12.57 -7.68
C ASP A 582 -19.31 13.86 -8.46
N PRO A 583 -20.27 14.69 -7.99
CA PRO A 583 -20.74 15.86 -8.73
C PRO A 583 -19.65 16.90 -9.07
N ASP A 584 -18.61 17.03 -8.24
CA ASP A 584 -17.49 17.94 -8.51
C ASP A 584 -16.27 17.22 -9.10
N GLY A 585 -16.43 15.97 -9.54
CA GLY A 585 -15.36 15.17 -10.14
C GLY A 585 -14.93 15.74 -11.50
N LEU A 586 -13.62 15.76 -11.76
CA LEU A 586 -13.03 16.16 -13.03
C LEU A 586 -12.53 14.95 -13.80
N VAL A 587 -12.86 14.87 -15.09
CA VAL A 587 -12.30 13.86 -16.00
C VAL A 587 -10.93 14.32 -16.48
N LEU A 588 -9.92 13.47 -16.36
CA LEU A 588 -8.59 13.68 -16.92
C LEU A 588 -8.41 12.87 -18.20
N LEU A 589 -7.89 13.53 -19.23
CA LEU A 589 -7.25 12.92 -20.39
C LEU A 589 -5.73 13.04 -20.20
N SER A 590 -5.01 11.94 -20.44
CA SER A 590 -3.55 11.91 -20.51
C SER A 590 -3.10 11.30 -21.84
N GLY A 591 -1.90 11.66 -22.27
CA GLY A 591 -1.28 11.11 -23.49
C GLY A 591 -2.08 11.43 -24.76
N THR A 592 -2.65 12.64 -24.86
CA THR A 592 -3.41 13.07 -26.04
C THR A 592 -2.62 12.85 -27.34
N GLN A 593 -3.32 12.41 -28.38
CA GLN A 593 -2.73 12.09 -29.68
C GLN A 593 -2.60 13.36 -30.54
N GLU A 594 -1.72 13.34 -31.54
CA GLU A 594 -1.75 14.37 -32.59
C GLU A 594 -3.08 14.32 -33.35
N SER A 595 -3.53 15.47 -33.87
CA SER A 595 -4.78 15.52 -34.63
C SER A 595 -4.68 14.75 -35.94
N ALA A 596 -5.60 13.80 -36.15
CA ALA A 596 -5.70 13.04 -37.38
C ALA A 596 -7.17 12.73 -37.71
N PRO A 597 -7.54 12.63 -39.00
CA PRO A 597 -8.94 12.39 -39.40
C PRO A 597 -9.56 11.10 -38.88
N HIS A 598 -8.76 10.14 -38.41
CA HIS A 598 -9.24 8.80 -38.04
C HIS A 598 -9.30 8.55 -36.53
N ASN A 599 -8.52 9.28 -35.73
CA ASN A 599 -8.35 8.97 -34.31
C ASN A 599 -9.38 9.68 -33.41
N GLY A 600 -10.17 10.61 -33.96
CA GLY A 600 -11.16 11.37 -33.22
C GLY A 600 -10.56 12.45 -32.31
N CYS A 601 -9.30 12.84 -32.55
CA CYS A 601 -8.60 13.89 -31.82
C CYS A 601 -8.52 15.18 -32.64
N ASP A 602 -9.67 15.75 -33.03
CA ASP A 602 -9.71 17.11 -33.58
C ASP A 602 -9.82 18.13 -32.42
N TYR A 603 -8.83 19.02 -32.31
CA TYR A 603 -8.75 20.06 -31.27
C TYR A 603 -9.06 21.47 -31.80
N SER A 604 -9.57 21.57 -33.04
CA SER A 604 -9.88 22.86 -33.68
C SER A 604 -11.11 23.58 -33.13
#